data_AF-J0QHX1-F1
#
_entry.id   AF-J0QHX1-F1
#
_cell.length_a   1.000
_cell.length_b   1.000
_cell.length_c   1.000
_cell.angle_alpha   90.00
_cell.angle_beta   90.00
_cell.angle_gamma   90.00
#
_symmetry.space_group_name_H-M   'P 1'
#
loop_
_entity.id
_entity.type
_entity.pdbx_description
1 polymer ?
#
loop_
_entity_poly.entity_id
_entity_poly.type
_entity_poly.pdbx_seq_one_letter_code
_entity_poly.pdbx_strand_id
1 'polypeptide(L)'
;MKQFSEIINLLGGVRRVSQLLGVHRTRVYVWLRPISKGGTGGRIPTKHIPILLNEANKIGAPIKAEDFFSFFYRKQSCDSKLSSQSAFIAAPTDNNEQQQQHTHS
;
A
#
# COMPACT_ATOMS: atom_id res chain seq x y z
N MET A 1 9.71 0.66 -1.28
CA MET A 1 8.73 0.81 -0.19
C MET A 1 9.46 0.58 1.11
N LYS A 2 9.29 1.46 2.09
CA LYS A 2 9.99 1.41 3.38
C LYS A 2 9.31 0.48 4.37
N GLN A 3 10.08 -0.13 5.28
CA GLN A 3 9.54 -0.88 6.41
C GLN A 3 9.13 0.07 7.54
N PHE A 4 8.17 -0.32 8.37
CA PHE A 4 7.71 0.58 9.44
C PHE A 4 8.79 0.90 10.48
N SER A 5 9.69 -0.03 10.76
CA SER A 5 10.87 0.23 11.60
C SER A 5 11.74 1.37 11.03
N GLU A 6 11.90 1.41 9.71
CA GLU A 6 12.64 2.45 9.01
C GLU A 6 11.91 3.80 9.09
N ILE A 7 10.58 3.81 8.91
CA ILE A 7 9.74 5.02 9.04
C ILE A 7 9.86 5.60 10.46
N ILE A 8 9.77 4.75 11.50
CA ILE A 8 9.94 5.20 12.89
C ILE A 8 11.33 5.82 13.09
N ASN A 9 12.38 5.20 12.55
CA ASN A 9 13.74 5.71 12.69
C ASN A 9 13.91 7.08 12.00
N LEU A 10 13.33 7.24 10.80
CA LEU A 10 13.32 8.52 10.08
C LEU A 10 12.56 9.62 10.83
N LEU A 11 11.52 9.26 11.59
CA LEU A 11 10.75 10.19 12.43
C LEU A 11 11.39 10.45 13.82
N GLY A 12 12.62 10.00 14.05
CA GLY A 12 13.34 10.22 15.31
C GLY A 12 13.09 9.16 16.40
N GLY A 13 12.59 7.99 16.01
CA GLY A 13 12.48 6.82 16.87
C GLY A 13 11.18 6.70 17.66
N VAL A 14 11.04 5.57 18.36
CA VAL A 14 9.80 5.20 19.09
C VAL A 14 9.37 6.26 20.10
N ARG A 15 10.32 6.85 20.83
CA ARG A 15 10.01 7.88 21.84
C ARG A 15 9.39 9.12 21.20
N ARG A 16 9.99 9.64 20.13
CA ARG A 16 9.48 10.83 19.42
C ARG A 16 8.10 10.56 18.82
N VAL A 17 7.92 9.42 18.17
CA VAL A 17 6.63 9.01 17.59
C VAL A 17 5.55 8.84 18.67
N SER A 18 5.89 8.27 19.83
CA SER A 18 4.95 8.11 20.94
C SER A 18 4.46 9.46 21.48
N GLN A 19 5.36 10.44 21.61
CA GLN A 19 5.03 11.81 22.02
C GLN A 19 4.18 12.53 20.99
N LEU A 20 4.55 12.42 19.70
CA LEU A 20 3.82 13.03 18.59
C LEU A 20 2.37 12.55 18.51
N LEU A 21 2.14 11.25 18.70
CA LEU A 21 0.80 10.65 18.59
C LEU A 21 0.01 10.67 19.91
N GLY A 22 0.62 11.08 21.02
CA GLY A 22 -0.01 10.99 22.35
C GLY A 22 -0.33 9.55 22.77
N VAL A 23 0.47 8.56 22.32
CA VAL A 23 0.26 7.15 22.65
C VAL A 23 1.40 6.61 23.51
N HIS A 24 1.13 5.60 24.32
CA HIS A 24 2.18 4.96 25.10
C HIS A 24 3.22 4.26 24.19
N ARG A 25 4.51 4.39 24.50
CA ARG A 25 5.63 3.76 23.74
C ARG A 25 5.42 2.27 23.49
N THR A 26 4.83 1.55 24.43
CA THR A 26 4.51 0.10 24.28
C THR A 26 3.60 -0.15 23.09
N ARG A 27 2.64 0.73 22.78
CA ARG A 27 1.76 0.58 21.61
C ARG A 27 2.55 0.63 20.31
N VAL A 28 3.52 1.54 20.23
CA VAL A 28 4.41 1.66 19.08
C VAL A 28 5.26 0.38 18.92
N TYR A 29 5.79 -0.17 20.01
CA TYR A 29 6.50 -1.45 19.97
C TYR A 29 5.59 -2.63 19.59
N VAL A 30 4.34 -2.65 20.03
CA VAL A 30 3.36 -3.68 19.62
C VAL A 30 3.08 -3.61 18.12
N TRP A 31 3.06 -2.42 17.53
CA TRP A 31 2.91 -2.31 16.07
C TRP A 31 4.10 -2.91 15.32
N LEU A 32 5.31 -2.78 15.85
CA LEU A 32 6.52 -3.36 15.27
C LEU A 32 6.62 -4.88 15.45
N ARG A 33 5.89 -5.46 16.42
CA ARG A 33 5.95 -6.90 16.68
C ARG A 33 5.28 -7.71 15.56
N PRO A 34 5.78 -8.92 15.26
CA PRO A 34 5.11 -9.85 14.36
C PRO A 34 3.68 -10.17 14.83
N ILE A 35 2.80 -10.46 13.87
CA ILE A 35 1.40 -10.86 14.15
C ILE A 35 1.35 -12.14 15.00
N SER A 36 2.26 -13.11 14.74
CA SER A 36 2.37 -14.35 15.52
C SER A 36 2.71 -14.15 17.01
N LYS A 37 3.18 -12.95 17.39
CA LYS A 37 3.52 -12.57 18.77
C LYS A 37 2.55 -11.51 19.33
N GLY A 38 1.36 -11.38 18.73
CA GLY A 38 0.33 -10.42 19.16
C GLY A 38 0.60 -8.98 18.74
N GLY A 39 1.49 -8.76 17.77
CA GLY A 39 1.71 -7.44 17.17
C GLY A 39 0.86 -7.22 15.92
N THR A 40 1.13 -6.13 15.20
CA THR A 40 0.44 -5.85 13.92
C THR A 40 1.28 -6.20 12.69
N GLY A 41 2.54 -6.63 12.89
CA GLY A 41 3.47 -6.94 11.81
C GLY A 41 3.91 -5.71 11.04
N GLY A 42 4.06 -4.57 11.72
CA GLY A 42 4.45 -3.29 11.11
C GLY A 42 3.28 -2.45 10.59
N ARG A 43 2.03 -2.77 10.95
CA ARG A 43 0.86 -2.00 10.52
C ARG A 43 0.48 -0.94 11.55
N ILE A 44 0.38 0.30 11.10
CA ILE A 44 -0.12 1.40 11.94
C ILE A 44 -1.63 1.50 11.78
N PRO A 45 -2.38 1.75 12.87
CA PRO A 45 -3.77 2.18 12.76
C PRO A 45 -3.90 3.41 11.87
N THR A 46 -4.81 3.37 10.89
CA THR A 46 -5.00 4.41 9.86
C THR A 46 -5.17 5.81 10.43
N LYS A 47 -5.82 5.94 11.59
CA LYS A 47 -5.99 7.21 12.31
C LYS A 47 -4.69 7.98 12.62
N HIS A 48 -3.54 7.31 12.67
CA HIS A 48 -2.26 7.93 12.99
C HIS A 48 -1.46 8.34 11.74
N ILE A 49 -1.79 7.79 10.56
CA ILE A 49 -1.03 8.02 9.32
C ILE A 49 -0.97 9.51 8.93
N PRO A 50 -2.08 10.28 8.96
CA PRO A 50 -2.03 11.69 8.57
C PRO A 50 -1.08 12.53 9.44
N ILE A 51 -1.01 12.23 10.74
CA ILE A 51 -0.14 12.95 11.69
C ILE A 51 1.33 12.65 11.38
N LEU A 52 1.66 11.39 11.10
CA LEU A 52 3.03 10.97 10.77
C LEU A 52 3.50 11.56 9.44
N LEU A 53 2.63 11.62 8.43
CA LEU A 53 2.92 12.26 7.16
C LEU A 53 3.17 13.77 7.32
N ASN A 54 2.33 14.45 8.11
CA ASN A 54 2.53 15.87 8.40
C ASN A 54 3.87 16.13 9.08
N GLU A 55 4.24 15.32 10.06
CA GLU A 55 5.55 15.45 10.72
C GLU A 55 6.70 15.15 9.76
N ALA A 56 6.58 14.10 8.93
CA ALA A 56 7.58 13.77 7.91
C ALA A 56 7.84 14.96 6.98
N ASN A 57 6.77 15.61 6.49
CA ASN A 57 6.88 16.80 5.66
C ASN A 57 7.56 17.97 6.40
N LYS A 58 7.24 18.18 7.68
CA LYS A 58 7.87 19.24 8.49
C LYS A 58 9.36 19.05 8.70
N ILE A 59 9.80 17.80 8.89
CA ILE A 59 11.22 17.48 9.12
C ILE A 59 11.98 17.17 7.82
N GLY A 60 11.32 17.23 6.67
CA GLY A 60 11.91 16.91 5.36
C GLY A 60 12.24 15.42 5.18
N ALA A 61 11.57 14.52 5.92
CA ALA A 61 11.79 13.09 5.79
C ALA A 61 11.13 12.56 4.50
N PRO A 62 11.84 11.75 3.68
CA PRO A 62 11.32 11.21 2.43
C PRO A 62 10.40 10.01 2.69
N ILE A 63 9.24 10.25 3.32
CA ILE A 63 8.22 9.26 3.64
C ILE A 63 6.98 9.55 2.79
N LYS A 64 6.50 8.56 2.04
CA LYS A 64 5.27 8.69 1.25
C LYS A 64 4.10 7.95 1.90
N ALA A 65 2.89 8.25 1.47
CA ALA A 65 1.69 7.56 1.96
C ALA A 65 1.75 6.05 1.66
N GLU A 66 2.26 5.67 0.49
CA GLU A 66 2.35 4.27 0.05
C GLU A 66 3.25 3.42 0.97
N ASP A 67 4.25 4.04 1.62
CA ASP A 67 5.14 3.33 2.54
C ASP A 67 4.40 2.77 3.76
N PHE A 68 3.27 3.38 4.16
CA PHE A 68 2.42 2.87 5.25
C PHE A 68 1.56 1.65 4.84
N PHE A 69 1.40 1.39 3.54
CA PHE A 69 0.57 0.31 2.99
C PHE A 69 1.39 -0.87 2.44
N SER A 70 2.72 -0.84 2.58
CA SER A 70 3.64 -1.83 2.00
C SER A 70 3.35 -3.29 2.39
N PHE A 71 2.58 -3.54 3.46
CA PHE A 71 2.21 -4.88 3.91
C PHE A 71 1.02 -5.50 3.16
N PHE A 72 0.22 -4.70 2.43
CA PHE A 72 -0.85 -5.22 1.58
C PHE A 72 -0.30 -5.88 0.31
N TYR A 73 0.91 -5.49 -0.11
CA TYR A 73 1.63 -6.12 -1.22
C TYR A 73 2.51 -7.27 -0.75
N ARG A 74 1.94 -8.21 0.03
CA ARG A 74 2.40 -9.60 -0.16
C ARG A 74 2.08 -9.89 -1.62
N LYS A 75 3.07 -9.68 -2.50
CA LYS A 75 3.17 -10.39 -3.77
C LYS A 75 2.85 -11.82 -3.39
N GLN A 76 1.69 -12.28 -3.83
CA GLN A 76 1.37 -13.70 -3.80
C GLN A 76 2.50 -14.33 -4.62
N SER A 77 3.58 -14.79 -3.96
CA SER A 77 4.38 -15.88 -4.48
C SER A 77 3.51 -17.12 -4.31
N CYS A 78 2.45 -17.20 -5.12
CA CYS A 78 2.14 -18.45 -5.74
C CYS A 78 3.22 -18.64 -6.80
N ASP A 79 4.23 -19.43 -6.47
CA ASP A 79 5.07 -19.98 -7.51
C ASP A 79 4.19 -20.72 -8.54
N SER A 80 4.49 -20.47 -9.81
CA SER A 80 4.01 -21.17 -11.01
C SER A 80 2.56 -20.94 -11.48
N LYS A 81 2.35 -19.86 -12.25
CA LYS A 81 2.05 -19.92 -13.70
C LYS A 81 1.66 -18.54 -14.21
N LEU A 82 2.48 -18.02 -15.13
CA LEU A 82 2.17 -16.87 -15.95
C LEU A 82 1.07 -17.26 -16.96
N SER A 83 -0.18 -16.95 -16.63
CA SER A 83 -1.33 -16.88 -17.55
C SER A 83 -2.47 -16.27 -16.71
N SER A 84 -3.07 -15.14 -17.02
CA SER A 84 -3.56 -14.73 -18.31
C SER A 84 -3.71 -13.21 -18.35
N GLN A 85 -3.63 -12.70 -19.58
CA GLN A 85 -3.91 -11.35 -20.01
C GLN A 85 -5.14 -10.72 -19.33
N SER A 86 -5.06 -9.42 -19.03
CA SER A 86 -6.25 -8.57 -19.03
C SER A 86 -5.89 -7.34 -19.84
N ALA A 87 -6.12 -7.47 -21.14
CA ALA A 87 -6.06 -6.39 -22.08
C ALA A 87 -7.04 -5.30 -21.64
N PHE A 88 -6.53 -4.13 -21.30
CA PHE A 88 -7.33 -2.90 -21.29
C PHE A 88 -7.60 -2.55 -22.74
N ILE A 89 -8.58 -3.22 -23.38
CA ILE A 89 -9.03 -2.83 -24.71
C ILE A 89 -9.84 -1.55 -24.53
N ALA A 90 -9.21 -0.46 -24.97
CA ALA A 90 -9.85 0.82 -25.20
C ALA A 90 -11.14 0.60 -26.01
N ALA A 91 -12.22 1.20 -25.53
CA ALA A 91 -13.49 1.24 -26.25
C ALA A 91 -13.26 1.88 -27.64
N PRO A 92 -13.57 1.18 -28.75
CA PRO A 92 -13.69 1.82 -30.04
C PRO A 92 -15.14 2.25 -30.23
N THR A 93 -15.33 3.56 -30.25
CA THR A 93 -16.48 4.22 -30.85
C THR A 93 -16.53 3.90 -32.35
N ASP A 94 -17.76 3.70 -32.82
CA ASP A 94 -18.30 4.16 -34.12
C ASP A 94 -18.19 3.29 -35.39
N ASN A 95 -19.41 3.01 -35.92
CA ASN A 95 -19.86 2.98 -37.32
C ASN A 95 -18.99 2.33 -38.40
N ASN A 96 -19.52 1.33 -39.12
CA ASN A 96 -20.10 1.53 -40.47
C ASN A 96 -20.64 0.22 -41.08
N GLU A 97 -21.70 0.36 -41.88
CA GLU A 97 -22.46 -0.65 -42.63
C GLU A 97 -21.63 -1.37 -43.70
N GLN A 98 -21.97 -2.64 -44.01
CA GLN A 98 -22.25 -3.17 -45.38
C GLN A 98 -22.39 -4.71 -45.44
N GLN A 99 -23.64 -5.18 -45.34
CA GLN A 99 -24.39 -5.96 -46.35
C GLN A 99 -23.69 -7.11 -47.13
N GLN A 100 -24.03 -8.37 -46.80
CA GLN A 100 -24.02 -9.51 -47.73
C GLN A 100 -25.01 -10.60 -47.30
N GLN A 101 -26.01 -10.93 -48.12
CA GLN A 101 -26.53 -12.29 -48.25
C GLN A 101 -26.93 -12.56 -49.71
N HIS A 102 -25.98 -13.13 -50.45
CA HIS A 102 -26.25 -14.07 -51.53
C HIS A 102 -26.67 -15.39 -50.86
N THR A 103 -27.86 -15.92 -51.16
CA THR A 103 -28.16 -17.34 -50.95
C THR A 103 -28.70 -17.93 -52.24
N HIS A 104 -28.05 -19.01 -52.61
CA HIS A 104 -28.17 -19.84 -53.80
C HIS A 104 -29.35 -20.80 -53.65
N SER A 105 -30.21 -20.90 -54.67
CA SER A 105 -30.77 -22.15 -55.21
C SER A 105 -31.63 -21.89 -56.44
#